data_AF-A0A422NJY3-F1
#
_entry.id   AF-A0A422NJY3-F1
#
_cell.length_a   1.000
_cell.length_b   1.000
_cell.length_c   1.000
_cell.angle_alpha   90.00
_cell.angle_beta   90.00
_cell.angle_gamma   90.00
#
_symmetry.space_group_name_H-M   'P 1'
#
loop_
_entity.id
_entity.type
_entity.pdbx_description
1 polymer ?
#
loop_
_entity_poly.entity_id
_entity_poly.type
_entity_poly.pdbx_seq_one_letter_code
_entity_poly.pdbx_strand_id
1 'polypeptide(L)'
;MPVAFPTAASLTLYKDFHKDVNDMLTKSYSESEKWKVESKFKGPKDTLFVNPTATSDGKFSVDVEYAPSQCGAAVKATLQPYVRSAGLTVSYRYRGHKVEAVVRKCCDY
;
A
#
# COMPACT_ATOMS: atom_id res chain seq x y z
N MET A 1 -34.26 -16.31 -16.71
CA MET A 1 -33.32 -15.78 -15.70
C MET A 1 -31.93 -15.82 -16.32
N PRO A 2 -31.21 -14.70 -16.47
CA PRO A 2 -29.86 -14.76 -17.01
C PRO A 2 -28.90 -15.33 -15.95
N VAL A 3 -28.15 -16.34 -16.36
CA VAL A 3 -27.12 -17.01 -15.56
C VAL A 3 -25.95 -16.03 -15.39
N ALA A 4 -25.58 -15.72 -14.15
CA ALA A 4 -24.43 -14.90 -13.85
C ALA A 4 -23.15 -15.64 -14.23
N PHE A 5 -22.51 -15.22 -15.33
CA PHE A 5 -21.14 -15.64 -15.64
C PHE A 5 -20.19 -15.07 -14.57
N PRO A 6 -19.28 -15.87 -13.99
CA PRO A 6 -18.30 -15.35 -13.05
C PRO A 6 -17.42 -14.32 -13.77
N THR A 7 -17.45 -13.10 -13.26
CA THR A 7 -16.68 -11.97 -13.77
C THR A 7 -15.19 -12.24 -13.65
N ALA A 8 -14.58 -12.47 -14.82
CA ALA A 8 -13.17 -12.36 -15.19
C ALA A 8 -12.12 -12.62 -14.09
N ALA A 9 -11.32 -13.67 -14.30
CA ALA A 9 -10.04 -13.91 -13.65
C ALA A 9 -9.33 -12.57 -13.35
N SER A 10 -9.25 -12.19 -12.08
CA SER A 10 -8.45 -11.05 -11.69
C SER A 10 -7.02 -11.34 -12.11
N LEU A 11 -6.53 -10.63 -13.12
CA LEU A 11 -5.13 -10.73 -13.54
C LEU A 11 -4.28 -10.36 -12.33
N THR A 12 -3.75 -11.37 -11.65
CA THR A 12 -2.82 -11.21 -10.55
C THR A 12 -1.53 -10.64 -11.13
N LEU A 13 -1.03 -9.55 -10.57
CA LEU A 13 0.27 -9.03 -10.96
C LEU A 13 1.31 -10.11 -10.66
N TYR A 14 2.36 -10.23 -11.48
CA TYR A 14 3.41 -11.25 -11.27
C TYR A 14 3.98 -11.21 -9.83
N LYS A 15 4.15 -9.99 -9.28
CA LYS A 15 4.59 -9.78 -7.89
C LYS A 15 3.64 -10.35 -6.83
N ASP A 16 2.37 -10.53 -7.18
CA ASP A 16 1.32 -11.02 -6.29
C ASP A 16 1.05 -12.53 -6.48
N PHE A 17 1.79 -13.23 -7.35
CA PHE A 17 1.58 -14.67 -7.59
C PHE A 17 1.79 -15.51 -6.32
N HIS A 18 2.80 -15.17 -5.51
CA HIS A 18 3.07 -15.81 -4.22
C HIS A 18 2.54 -15.00 -3.02
N LYS A 19 1.64 -14.04 -3.26
CA LYS A 19 1.20 -13.10 -2.23
C LYS A 19 0.62 -13.80 -1.01
N ASP A 20 -0.27 -14.77 -1.22
CA ASP A 20 -1.01 -15.41 -0.12
C ASP A 20 -0.07 -16.18 0.82
N VAL A 21 0.91 -16.89 0.26
CA VAL A 21 1.93 -17.60 1.04
C VAL A 21 2.82 -16.62 1.78
N ASN A 22 3.26 -15.55 1.13
CA ASN A 22 4.08 -14.51 1.76
C ASN A 22 3.32 -13.76 2.86
N ASP A 23 2.04 -13.44 2.65
CA ASP A 23 1.19 -12.78 3.65
C ASP A 23 1.05 -13.69 4.88
N MET A 24 0.89 -15.01 4.72
CA MET A 24 0.81 -15.95 5.84
C MET A 24 2.09 -15.93 6.69
N LEU A 25 3.26 -15.74 6.07
CA LEU A 25 4.56 -15.76 6.74
C LEU A 25 5.00 -14.39 7.29
N THR A 26 4.46 -13.28 6.77
CA THR A 26 4.97 -11.94 7.07
C THR A 26 3.97 -11.03 7.78
N LYS A 27 2.67 -11.31 7.66
CA LYS A 27 1.63 -10.44 8.20
C LYS A 27 1.48 -10.67 9.70
N SER A 28 1.54 -9.59 10.47
CA SER A 28 1.40 -9.59 11.93
C SER A 28 2.53 -10.23 12.72
N TYR A 29 3.58 -10.76 12.07
CA TYR A 29 4.83 -11.06 12.72
C TYR A 29 5.62 -9.76 12.87
N SER A 30 5.52 -9.13 14.04
CA SER A 30 6.52 -8.16 14.46
C SER A 30 7.82 -8.90 14.75
N GLU A 31 8.96 -8.30 14.41
CA GLU A 31 10.26 -8.73 14.96
C GLU A 31 10.08 -8.91 16.49
N SER A 32 10.59 -10.03 17.02
CA SER A 32 10.45 -10.38 18.44
C SER A 32 10.78 -9.19 19.33
N GLU A 33 9.98 -8.99 20.38
CA GLU A 33 10.13 -7.94 21.41
C GLU A 33 9.88 -6.48 20.96
N LYS A 34 9.33 -6.25 19.76
CA LYS A 34 8.97 -4.90 19.31
C LYS A 34 7.47 -4.68 19.26
N TRP A 35 6.99 -3.59 19.86
CA TRP A 35 5.62 -3.13 19.65
C TRP A 35 5.55 -2.19 18.45
N LYS A 36 4.45 -2.27 17.70
CA LYS A 36 4.15 -1.40 16.55
C LYS A 36 2.79 -0.75 16.77
N VAL A 37 2.76 0.58 16.74
CA VAL A 37 1.52 1.37 16.74
C VAL A 37 1.30 1.88 15.32
N GLU A 38 0.15 1.56 14.75
CA GLU A 38 -0.22 1.97 13.40
C GLU A 38 -1.60 2.62 13.39
N SER A 39 -1.71 3.77 12.73
CA SER A 39 -3.00 4.36 12.37
C SER A 39 -3.34 3.92 10.95
N LYS A 40 -4.41 3.14 10.82
CA LYS A 40 -4.91 2.65 9.53
C LYS A 40 -6.27 3.24 9.26
N PHE A 41 -6.28 4.49 8.82
CA PHE A 41 -7.48 5.14 8.36
C PHE A 41 -7.62 4.95 6.84
N LYS A 42 -8.79 4.46 6.42
CA LYS A 42 -9.20 4.50 5.01
C LYS A 42 -10.00 5.78 4.82
N GLY A 43 -9.35 6.82 4.34
CA GLY A 43 -10.02 8.10 4.12
C GLY A 43 -11.07 8.04 3.01
N PRO A 44 -12.07 8.92 3.06
CA PRO A 44 -13.02 9.08 1.96
C PRO A 44 -12.28 9.50 0.69
N LYS A 45 -12.85 9.18 -0.47
CA LYS A 45 -12.32 9.65 -1.75
C LYS A 45 -12.28 11.18 -1.78
N ASP A 46 -11.39 11.72 -2.59
CA ASP A 46 -11.15 13.17 -2.74
C ASP A 46 -10.63 13.88 -1.48
N THR A 47 -10.24 13.13 -0.44
CA THR A 47 -9.55 13.69 0.73
C THR A 47 -8.15 13.14 0.87
N LEU A 48 -7.23 14.00 1.30
CA LEU A 48 -5.89 13.61 1.74
C LEU A 48 -6.01 13.05 3.16
N PHE A 49 -5.42 11.88 3.39
CA PHE A 49 -5.35 11.30 4.72
C PHE A 49 -3.94 10.80 5.02
N VAL A 50 -3.62 10.81 6.31
CA VAL A 50 -2.28 10.51 6.81
C VAL A 50 -2.35 9.34 7.78
N ASN A 51 -1.55 8.33 7.51
CA ASN A 51 -1.46 7.09 8.28
C ASN A 51 -0.05 6.99 8.90
N PRO A 52 0.15 7.54 10.11
CA PRO A 52 1.41 7.37 10.84
C PRO A 52 1.56 5.94 11.39
N THR A 53 2.80 5.49 11.47
CA THR A 53 3.20 4.25 12.12
C THR A 53 4.49 4.48 12.92
N ALA A 54 4.54 3.95 14.14
CA ALA A 54 5.67 4.02 15.04
C ALA A 54 5.99 2.63 15.61
N THR A 55 7.27 2.36 15.85
CA THR A 55 7.74 1.12 16.50
C THR A 55 8.52 1.42 17.77
N SER A 56 8.63 0.44 18.66
CA SER A 56 9.30 0.56 19.97
C SER A 56 10.77 0.97 19.90
N ASP A 57 11.44 0.75 18.77
CA ASP A 57 12.81 1.16 18.48
C ASP A 57 12.93 2.62 18.00
N GLY A 58 11.87 3.41 18.11
CA GLY A 58 11.84 4.84 17.76
C GLY A 58 11.77 5.10 16.26
N LYS A 59 11.60 4.07 15.43
CA LYS A 59 11.39 4.26 13.99
C LYS A 59 9.98 4.75 13.73
N PHE A 60 9.90 5.70 12.82
CA PHE A 60 8.67 6.37 12.43
C PHE A 60 8.51 6.32 10.92
N SER A 61 7.29 6.10 10.46
CA SER A 61 6.93 6.18 9.05
C SER A 61 5.57 6.83 8.89
N VAL A 62 5.43 7.64 7.84
CA VAL A 62 4.19 8.32 7.52
C VAL A 62 3.78 7.96 6.10
N ASP A 63 2.56 7.47 5.96
CA ASP A 63 1.92 7.33 4.67
C ASP A 63 0.93 8.47 4.44
N VAL A 64 1.05 9.17 3.32
CA VAL A 64 0.11 10.19 2.85
C VAL A 64 -0.60 9.63 1.63
N GLU A 65 -1.91 9.49 1.71
CA GLU A 65 -2.73 8.84 0.69
C GLU A 65 -3.79 9.80 0.15
N TYR A 66 -4.03 9.73 -1.16
CA TYR A 66 -5.06 10.48 -1.86
C TYR A 66 -5.63 9.63 -3.00
N ALA A 67 -6.97 9.52 -3.04
CA ALA A 67 -7.68 8.75 -4.05
C ALA A 67 -8.81 9.58 -4.65
N PRO A 68 -8.65 10.16 -5.86
CA PRO A 68 -9.71 10.88 -6.53
C PRO A 68 -10.87 9.95 -6.92
N SER A 69 -12.10 10.40 -6.72
CA SER A 69 -13.31 9.64 -7.06
C SER A 69 -13.54 9.49 -8.56
N GLN A 70 -13.07 10.46 -9.34
CA GLN A 70 -13.47 10.65 -10.73
C GLN A 70 -12.73 9.75 -11.73
N CYS A 71 -11.51 9.31 -11.42
CA CYS A 71 -10.64 8.69 -12.41
C CYS A 71 -10.04 7.34 -12.00
N GLY A 72 -10.37 6.79 -10.82
CA GLY A 72 -9.84 5.50 -10.38
C GLY A 72 -8.31 5.49 -10.17
N ALA A 73 -7.69 6.68 -10.12
CA ALA A 73 -6.32 6.85 -9.70
C ALA A 73 -6.22 6.80 -8.17
N ALA A 74 -5.05 6.44 -7.66
CA ALA A 74 -4.69 6.65 -6.27
C ALA A 74 -3.18 6.89 -6.14
N VAL A 75 -2.82 7.82 -5.27
CA VAL A 75 -1.44 8.17 -4.96
C VAL A 75 -1.18 7.93 -3.49
N LYS A 76 -0.04 7.33 -3.19
CA LYS A 76 0.46 7.10 -1.84
C LYS A 76 1.92 7.51 -1.77
N ALA A 77 2.25 8.48 -0.93
CA ALA A 77 3.60 8.85 -0.59
C ALA A 77 3.95 8.26 0.79
N THR A 78 5.10 7.62 0.90
CA THR A 78 5.61 7.05 2.15
C THR A 78 6.89 7.76 2.52
N LEU A 79 6.97 8.27 3.75
CA LEU A 79 8.14 8.93 4.30
C LEU A 79 8.66 8.12 5.48
N GLN A 80 9.96 7.80 5.46
CA GLN A 80 10.65 7.08 6.53
C GLN A 80 11.88 7.88 6.95
N PRO A 81 11.73 8.83 7.89
CA PRO A 81 12.80 9.75 8.25
C PRO A 81 14.05 9.04 8.79
N TYR A 82 13.86 7.96 9.55
CA TYR A 82 14.96 7.22 10.18
C TYR A 82 15.98 6.67 9.17
N VAL A 83 15.50 6.11 8.06
CA VAL A 83 16.33 5.56 6.97
C VAL A 83 16.53 6.55 5.81
N ARG A 84 16.14 7.83 6.00
CA ARG A 84 16.14 8.87 4.94
C ARG A 84 15.53 8.38 3.62
N SER A 85 14.48 7.56 3.72
CA SER A 85 13.84 6.93 2.57
C SER A 85 12.50 7.58 2.27
N ALA A 86 12.22 7.73 0.98
CA ALA A 86 10.94 8.21 0.48
C ALA A 86 10.45 7.29 -0.64
N GLY A 87 9.17 6.93 -0.57
CA GLY A 87 8.48 6.16 -1.59
C GLY A 87 7.33 6.95 -2.18
N LEU A 88 7.10 6.80 -3.47
CA LEU A 88 5.90 7.28 -4.15
C LEU A 88 5.29 6.12 -4.94
N THR A 89 4.05 5.81 -4.63
CA THR A 89 3.25 4.82 -5.36
C THR A 89 2.10 5.55 -6.05
N VAL A 90 2.02 5.41 -7.37
CA VAL A 90 0.90 5.89 -8.17
C VAL A 90 0.23 4.69 -8.79
N SER A 91 -1.09 4.62 -8.68
CA SER A 91 -1.89 3.55 -9.27
C SER A 91 -3.03 4.12 -10.10
N TYR A 92 -3.37 3.43 -11.18
CA TYR A 92 -4.47 3.80 -12.06
C TYR A 92 -5.20 2.54 -12.52
N ARG A 93 -6.53 2.57 -12.54
CA ARG A 93 -7.36 1.49 -13.08
C ARG A 93 -7.90 1.87 -14.45
N TYR A 94 -7.56 1.07 -15.46
CA TYR A 94 -8.04 1.24 -16.83
C TYR A 94 -8.56 -0.08 -17.38
N ARG A 95 -9.82 -0.13 -17.80
CA ARG A 95 -10.47 -1.30 -18.44
C ARG A 95 -10.26 -2.63 -17.68
N GLY A 96 -10.38 -2.62 -16.36
CA GLY A 96 -10.20 -3.81 -15.52
C GLY A 96 -8.73 -4.14 -15.19
N HIS A 97 -7.78 -3.47 -15.82
CA HIS A 97 -6.36 -3.58 -15.49
C HIS A 97 -5.95 -2.53 -14.46
N LYS A 98 -5.11 -2.92 -13.50
CA LYS A 98 -4.49 -2.01 -12.54
C LYS A 98 -3.03 -1.81 -12.96
N VAL A 99 -2.67 -0.56 -13.25
CA VAL A 99 -1.29 -0.15 -13.50
C VAL A 99 -0.77 0.51 -12.23
N GLU A 100 0.43 0.13 -11.80
CA GLU A 100 1.10 0.73 -10.65
C GLU A 100 2.54 1.12 -11.01
N ALA A 101 2.91 2.35 -10.68
CA ALA A 101 4.28 2.82 -10.71
C ALA A 101 4.73 3.04 -9.26
N VAL A 102 5.90 2.50 -8.92
CA VAL A 102 6.49 2.63 -7.58
C VAL A 102 7.88 3.21 -7.75
N VAL A 103 8.09 4.40 -7.21
CA VAL A 103 9.40 5.06 -7.12
C VAL A 103 9.85 4.97 -5.68
N ARG A 104 11.06 4.47 -5.45
CA ARG A 104 11.69 4.46 -4.13
C ARG A 104 13.02 5.17 -4.23
N LYS A 105 13.23 6.17 -3.39
CA LYS A 105 14.53 6.74 -3.13
C LYS A 105 14.97 6.22 -1.76
N CYS A 106 15.84 5.21 -1.78
CA CYS A 106 16.60 4.81 -0.61
C CYS A 106 17.94 5.55 -0.67
N CYS A 107 18.33 6.21 0.42
CA CYS A 107 19.70 6.66 0.57
C CYS A 107 20.46 5.51 1.23
N ASP A 108 21.16 4.70 0.42
CA ASP A 108 22.24 3.88 0.94
C ASP A 108 23.32 4.83 1.49
N TYR A 109 23.80 4.53 2.70
CA TYR A 109 25.08 5.02 3.21
C TYR A 109 25.93 3.80 3.54
#